data_AF-A0A5E4KPW7-F1
#
_entry.id   AF-A0A5E4KPW7-F1
#
_cell.length_a   1.000
_cell.length_b   1.000
_cell.length_c   1.000
_cell.angle_alpha   90.00
_cell.angle_beta   90.00
_cell.angle_gamma   90.00
#
_symmetry.space_group_name_H-M   'P 1'
#
loop_
_entity.id
_entity.type
_entity.pdbx_description
1 polymer ?
#
loop_
_entity_poly.entity_id
_entity_poly.type
_entity_poly.pdbx_seq_one_letter_code
_entity_poly.pdbx_strand_id
1 'polypeptide(L)' 'MTEIKHIQTSIDMVTYDHLRHLSEVKNKSLKETIQEAIKEYLKRHEGEIMKDSLFGIVGSFRTKEGNWSERDDWRE' A
#
# COMPACT_ATOMS: atom_id res chain seq x y z
N MET A 1 -9.43 15.25 20.91
CA MET A 1 -10.46 14.30 20.45
C MET A 1 -10.18 13.99 18.99
N THR A 2 -10.07 12.72 18.61
CA THR A 2 -9.89 12.33 17.21
C THR A 2 -11.21 12.50 16.48
N GLU A 3 -11.21 13.20 15.34
CA GLU A 3 -12.40 13.34 14.52
C GLU A 3 -12.78 11.98 13.90
N ILE A 4 -14.02 11.54 14.10
CA ILE A 4 -14.54 10.30 13.52
C ILE A 4 -15.44 10.66 12.34
N LYS A 5 -15.09 10.20 11.14
CA LYS A 5 -15.94 10.30 9.95
C LYS A 5 -16.62 8.95 9.68
N HIS A 6 -17.92 9.00 9.40
CA HIS A 6 -18.70 7.83 9.02
C HIS A 6 -18.72 7.70 7.50
N ILE A 7 -18.34 6.52 7.02
CA ILE A 7 -18.30 6.19 5.59
C ILE A 7 -19.28 5.05 5.37
N GLN A 8 -20.21 5.23 4.43
CA GLN A 8 -21.08 4.15 3.94
C GLN A 8 -20.44 3.60 2.66
N THR A 9 -20.31 2.28 2.58
CA THR A 9 -19.74 1.61 1.41
C THR A 9 -20.53 0.35 1.09
N SER A 10 -20.54 -0.02 -0.18
CA SER A 10 -21.10 -1.29 -0.63
C SER A 10 -20.00 -2.35 -0.67
N ILE A 11 -20.31 -3.54 -0.19
CA ILE A 11 -19.41 -4.70 -0.19
C ILE A 11 -20.20 -5.86 -0.77
N ASP A 12 -19.55 -6.68 -1.58
CA ASP A 12 -20.17 -7.90 -2.11
C ASP A 12 -20.38 -8.93 -0.97
N MET A 13 -21.29 -9.87 -1.21
CA MET A 13 -21.66 -10.87 -0.21
C MET A 13 -20.52 -11.83 0.14
N VAL A 14 -19.63 -12.13 -0.81
CA VAL A 14 -18.50 -13.03 -0.56
C VAL A 14 -17.53 -12.36 0.42
N THR A 15 -17.14 -11.11 0.14
CA THR A 15 -16.30 -10.32 1.04
C THR A 15 -16.95 -10.12 2.41
N TYR A 16 -18.26 -9.88 2.46
CA TYR A 16 -19.00 -9.78 3.72
C TYR A 16 -18.92 -11.07 4.55
N ASP A 17 -19.13 -12.24 3.94
CA ASP A 17 -19.07 -13.54 4.63
C ASP A 17 -17.66 -13.82 5.16
N HIS A 18 -16.62 -13.49 4.40
CA HIS A 18 -15.24 -13.58 4.87
C HIS A 18 -14.98 -12.67 6.09
N LEU A 19 -15.42 -11.41 6.03
CA LEU A 19 -15.27 -10.47 7.15
C LEU A 19 -16.04 -10.92 8.38
N ARG A 20 -17.24 -11.48 8.19
CA ARG A 20 -18.05 -12.05 9.26
C ARG A 20 -17.36 -13.23 9.92
N HIS A 21 -16.88 -14.20 9.13
CA HIS A 21 -16.14 -15.34 9.65
C HIS A 21 -14.90 -14.90 10.44
N LEU A 22 -14.14 -13.94 9.93
CA LEU A 22 -12.99 -13.37 10.64
C LEU A 22 -13.38 -12.70 11.95
N SER A 23 -14.53 -12.02 12.00
CA SER A 23 -15.03 -11.40 13.22
C SER A 23 -15.39 -12.44 14.29
N GLU A 24 -16.01 -13.54 13.88
CA GLU A 24 -16.38 -14.68 14.75
C GLU A 24 -15.11 -15.37 15.30
N VAL A 25 -14.14 -15.67 14.43
CA VAL A 25 -12.86 -16.30 14.82
C VAL A 25 -12.06 -15.42 15.78
N LYS A 26 -12.03 -14.10 15.56
CA LYS A 26 -11.30 -13.16 16.42
C LYS A 26 -12.09 -12.73 17.66
N ASN A 27 -13.34 -13.20 17.82
CA ASN A 27 -14.28 -12.77 18.86
C ASN A 27 -14.40 -11.23 18.97
N LYS A 28 -14.51 -10.57 17.81
CA LYS A 28 -14.60 -9.10 17.66
C LYS A 28 -15.90 -8.75 16.95
N SER A 29 -16.34 -7.50 17.09
CA SER A 29 -17.45 -7.02 16.26
C SER A 29 -17.03 -6.93 14.79
N LEU A 30 -18.01 -7.05 13.89
CA LEU A 30 -17.79 -6.86 12.46
C LEU A 30 -17.22 -5.46 12.16
N LYS A 31 -17.69 -4.44 12.89
CA LYS A 31 -17.18 -3.06 12.77
C LYS A 31 -15.69 -2.97 13.10
N GLU A 32 -15.27 -3.55 14.22
CA GLU A 32 -13.86 -3.54 14.62
C GLU A 32 -12.99 -4.31 13.62
N THR A 33 -13.50 -5.43 13.12
CA THR A 33 -12.82 -6.26 12.10
C THR A 33 -12.60 -5.47 10.81
N ILE A 34 -13.62 -4.74 10.34
CA ILE A 34 -13.51 -3.86 9.16
C ILE A 34 -12.50 -2.74 9.41
N GLN A 35 -12.55 -2.09 10.57
CA GLN A 35 -11.60 -1.03 10.92
C GLN A 35 -10.16 -1.54 10.97
N GLU A 36 -9.94 -2.75 11.50
CA GLU A 36 -8.64 -3.40 11.54
C GLU A 36 -8.15 -3.74 10.13
N ALA A 37 -9.01 -4.30 9.27
CA ALA A 37 -8.68 -4.62 7.88
C ALA A 37 -8.26 -3.37 7.09
N ILE A 38 -8.98 -2.25 7.24
CA ILE A 38 -8.62 -0.98 6.60
C ILE A 38 -7.28 -0.46 7.12
N LYS A 39 -7.05 -0.51 8.44
CA LYS A 39 -5.77 -0.10 9.04
C LYS A 39 -4.60 -0.96 8.56
N GLU A 40 -4.78 -2.27 8.47
CA GLU A 40 -3.76 -3.17 7.95
C GLU A 40 -3.48 -2.92 6.47
N TYR A 41 -4.52 -2.69 5.66
CA TYR A 41 -4.38 -2.33 4.27
C TYR A 41 -3.54 -1.05 4.13
N LEU A 42 -3.89 0.01 4.85
CA LEU A 42 -3.14 1.26 4.85
C LEU A 42 -1.70 1.06 5.31
N LYS A 43 -1.47 0.34 6.41
CA LYS A 43 -0.11 0.08 6.92
C LYS A 43 0.77 -0.66 5.92
N ARG A 44 0.22 -1.65 5.19
CA ARG A 44 0.96 -2.38 4.16
C ARG A 44 1.32 -1.46 2.98
N HIS A 45 0.33 -0.70 2.49
CA HIS A 45 0.52 0.12 1.30
C HIS A 45 1.29 1.42 1.58
N GLU A 46 1.18 2.02 2.76
CA GLU A 46 2.04 3.14 3.16
C GLU A 46 3.52 2.71 3.21
N GLY A 47 3.80 1.50 3.72
CA GLY A 47 5.13 0.93 3.72
C GLY A 47 5.67 0.63 2.32
N GLU A 48 4.80 0.20 1.40
CA GLU A 48 5.15 -0.03 0.00
C GLU A 48 5.37 1.29 -0.77
N ILE A 49 4.52 2.30 -0.58
CA ILE A 49 4.69 3.64 -1.17
C ILE A 49 6.00 4.28 -0.68
N MET A 50 6.35 4.14 0.61
CA MET A 50 7.64 4.62 1.12
C MET A 50 8.82 3.85 0.53
N LYS A 51 8.70 2.52 0.36
CA LYS A 51 9.73 1.72 -0.33
C LYS A 51 9.88 2.13 -1.79
N ASP A 52 8.80 2.32 -2.51
CA ASP A 52 8.82 2.78 -3.91
C ASP A 52 9.38 4.19 -4.04
N SER A 53 9.19 5.05 -3.05
CA SER A 53 9.85 6.35 -2.99
C SER A 53 11.38 6.21 -2.81
N LEU A 54 11.84 5.27 -1.98
CA LEU A 54 13.27 4.97 -1.82
C LEU A 54 13.87 4.32 -3.08
N PHE A 55 13.17 3.40 -3.74
CA PHE A 55 13.60 2.83 -5.02
C PHE A 55 13.49 3.84 -6.18
N GLY A 56 12.56 4.78 -6.11
CA GLY A 56 12.49 5.95 -6.99
C GLY A 56 13.71 6.86 -6.83
N ILE A 57 14.29 6.97 -5.64
CA ILE A 57 15.56 7.69 -5.41
C ILE A 57 16.75 6.90 -5.94
N VAL A 58 16.82 5.58 -5.74
CA VAL A 58 17.91 4.74 -6.28
C VAL A 58 17.87 4.67 -7.82
N GLY A 59 16.69 4.78 -8.44
CA GLY A 59 16.52 4.93 -9.89
C GLY A 59 16.56 6.37 -10.41
N SER A 60 16.61 7.38 -9.53
CA SER A 60 16.70 8.81 -9.90
C SER A 60 17.98 9.49 -9.47
N PHE A 61 19.04 8.71 -9.20
CA PHE A 61 20.37 9.11 -9.66
C PHE A 61 20.37 9.13 -11.20
N ARG A 62 19.55 10.03 -11.78
CA ARG A 62 19.94 10.79 -12.96
C ARG A 62 21.25 11.43 -12.53
N THR A 63 22.34 10.79 -12.90
CA THR A 63 23.62 11.43 -13.09
C THR A 63 23.32 12.71 -13.87
N LYS A 64 23.30 13.84 -13.16
CA LYS A 64 23.49 15.14 -13.79
C LYS A 64 24.86 15.01 -14.44
N GLU A 65 24.86 14.99 -15.77
CA GLU A 65 25.99 14.82 -16.69
C GLU A 65 26.11 13.42 -17.32
N GLY A 66 25.92 13.41 -18.65
CA GLY A 66 26.41 12.38 -19.55
C GLY A 66 25.38 11.33 -19.96
N ASN A 67 24.97 11.36 -21.23
CA ASN A 67 24.30 10.25 -21.90
C ASN A 67 25.31 9.09 -22.02
N TRP A 68 25.26 8.12 -21.09
CA TRP A 68 26.16 6.95 -21.12
C TRP A 68 25.75 5.91 -22.19
N SER A 69 24.56 6.04 -22.79
CA SER A 69 24.06 5.15 -23.84
C SER A 69 24.50 5.50 -25.26
N GLU A 70 25.25 6.60 -25.44
CA GLU A 70 25.79 7.02 -26.75
C GLU A 70 27.32 6.91 -26.85
N ARG A 71 28.00 6.43 -25.81
CA ARG A 71 29.45 6.16 -25.90
C ARG A 71 29.67 4.75 -26.44
N ASP A 72 30.07 4.70 -27.71
CA ASP A 72 30.58 3.50 -28.39
C ASP A 72 32.12 3.51 -28.33
N ASP A 73 32.70 3.69 -27.13
CA ASP A 73 34.15 3.75 -26.89
C ASP A 73 34.73 2.45 -26.30
N TRP A 74 34.02 1.33 -26.48
CA TRP A 74 34.48 0.01 -26.05
C TRP A 74 35.26 -0.76 -27.12
N ARG A 75 35.58 -0.12 -28.27
CA ARG A 75 36.59 -0.59 -29.24
C ARG A 75 37.36 0.59 -29.87
N GLU A 76 38.65 0.65 -29.48
CA GLU A 76 39.76 1.52 -29.90
C GLU A 76 39.90 2.91 -29.24
#